data_AF-A0A947B0I8-F1
#
_entry.id   AF-A0A947B0I8-F1
#
_cell.length_a   1.000
_cell.length_b   1.000
_cell.length_c   1.000
_cell.angle_alpha   90.00
_cell.angle_beta   90.00
_cell.angle_gamma   90.00
#
_symmetry.space_group_name_H-M   'P 1'
#
loop_
_entity.id
_entity.type
_entity.pdbx_description
1 polymer ?
#
loop_
_entity_poly.entity_id
_entity_poly.type
_entity_poly.pdbx_seq_one_letter_code
_entity_poly.pdbx_strand_id
1 'polypeptide(L)' 'KKFGEDAKVAIRNIRRDTNDHLKKEEKDKKMSEDQLKDAEDDVQKLTDEHTKLIDDILKHKETEIMEV' A
#
# COMPACT_ATOMS: atom_id res chain seq x y z
N LYS A 1 2.14 17.80 5.07
CA LYS A 1 1.99 16.84 6.19
C LYS A 1 0.62 16.15 6.24
N LYS A 2 -0.51 16.83 6.52
CA LYS A 2 -1.85 16.18 6.63
C LYS A 2 -2.22 15.28 5.42
N PHE A 3 -2.09 15.80 4.21
CA PHE A 3 -2.39 15.04 2.98
C PHE A 3 -1.55 13.77 2.80
N GLY A 4 -0.31 13.79 3.28
CA GLY A 4 0.59 12.65 3.22
C GLY A 4 0.17 11.52 4.14
N GLU A 5 -0.17 11.87 5.39
CA GLU A 5 -0.67 10.90 6.37
C GLU A 5 -2.02 10.32 5.95
N ASP A 6 -2.94 11.15 5.45
CA ASP A 6 -4.24 10.69 4.94
C ASP A 6 -4.06 9.69 3.78
N ALA A 7 -3.12 9.97 2.86
CA ALA A 7 -2.80 9.06 1.75
C ALA A 7 -2.19 7.73 2.22
N LYS A 8 -1.27 7.77 3.19
CA LYS A 8 -0.70 6.55 3.79
C LYS A 8 -1.76 5.72 4.54
N VAL A 9 -2.69 6.37 5.22
CA VAL A 9 -3.82 5.68 5.87
C VAL A 9 -4.70 5.01 4.83
N ALA A 10 -5.03 5.69 3.73
CA ALA A 10 -5.80 5.09 2.64
C ALA A 10 -5.12 3.85 2.04
N ILE A 11 -3.81 3.91 1.79
CA ILE A 11 -3.03 2.75 1.31
C ILE A 11 -3.11 1.58 2.30
N ARG A 12 -2.97 1.82 3.61
CA ARG A 12 -3.06 0.76 4.62
C ARG A 12 -4.45 0.11 4.68
N ASN A 13 -5.51 0.90 4.48
CA ASN A 13 -6.87 0.38 4.42
C ASN A 13 -7.06 -0.51 3.18
N ILE A 14 -6.62 -0.05 2.01
CA ILE A 14 -6.68 -0.84 0.76
C ILE A 14 -5.91 -2.15 0.89
N ARG A 15 -4.71 -2.13 1.49
CA ARG A 15 -3.94 -3.35 1.75
C ARG A 15 -4.73 -4.33 2.62
N ARG A 16 -5.35 -3.85 3.69
CA ARG A 16 -6.15 -4.69 4.59
C ARG A 16 -7.32 -5.32 3.84
N ASP A 17 -8.09 -4.52 3.11
CA ASP A 17 -9.26 -4.98 2.38
C ASP A 17 -8.88 -5.98 1.29
N THR A 18 -7.77 -5.74 0.59
CA THR A 18 -7.21 -6.66 -0.41
C THR A 18 -6.80 -7.99 0.23
N ASN A 19 -6.07 -7.97 1.35
CA ASN A 19 -5.64 -9.20 2.02
C ASN A 19 -6.83 -10.00 2.57
N ASP A 20 -7.84 -9.32 3.11
CA ASP A 20 -9.08 -9.97 3.56
C ASP A 20 -9.82 -10.62 2.37
N HIS A 21 -9.81 -9.99 1.19
CA HIS A 21 -10.35 -10.56 -0.04
C HIS A 21 -9.55 -11.78 -0.51
N LEU A 22 -8.22 -11.70 -0.55
CA LEU A 22 -7.35 -12.81 -0.96
C LEU A 22 -7.56 -14.05 -0.06
N LYS A 23 -7.64 -13.85 1.26
CA LYS A 23 -7.94 -14.93 2.23
C LYS A 23 -9.32 -15.54 2.04
N LYS A 24 -10.29 -14.76 1.55
CA LYS A 24 -11.62 -15.28 1.23
C LYS A 24 -11.58 -16.14 -0.03
N GLU A 25 -10.88 -15.69 -1.07
CA GLU A 25 -10.73 -16.42 -2.32
C GLU A 25 -9.99 -17.76 -2.12
N GLU A 26 -9.00 -17.80 -1.22
CA GLU A 26 -8.34 -19.05 -0.80
C GLU A 26 -9.33 -20.02 -0.13
N LYS A 27 -10.11 -19.54 0.85
CA LYS A 27 -11.14 -20.34 1.51
C LYS A 27 -12.22 -20.86 0.56
N ASP A 28 -12.57 -20.05 -0.44
CA ASP A 28 -13.49 -20.41 -1.52
C ASP A 28 -12.84 -21.36 -2.56
N LYS A 29 -11.59 -21.80 -2.31
CA LYS A 29 -10.78 -22.71 -3.16
C LYS A 29 -10.54 -22.19 -4.57
N LYS A 30 -10.54 -20.87 -4.75
CA LYS A 30 -10.23 -20.21 -6.02
C LYS A 30 -8.73 -19.97 -6.22
N MET A 31 -7.95 -20.06 -5.15
CA MET A 31 -6.49 -20.03 -5.17
C MET A 31 -5.91 -20.99 -4.13
N SER A 32 -4.68 -21.44 -4.33
CA SER A 32 -3.93 -22.24 -3.35
C SER A 32 -3.25 -21.37 -2.29
N GLU A 33 -2.78 -21.99 -1.21
CA GLU A 33 -1.98 -21.32 -0.17
C GLU A 33 -0.70 -20.68 -0.74
N ASP A 34 -0.03 -21.34 -1.68
CA ASP A 34 1.16 -20.79 -2.34
C ASP A 34 0.82 -19.53 -3.15
N GLN A 35 -0.30 -19.56 -3.90
CA GLN A 35 -0.78 -18.40 -4.67
C GLN A 35 -1.21 -17.25 -3.76
N LEU A 36 -1.83 -17.55 -2.61
CA LEU A 36 -2.18 -16.54 -1.60
C LEU A 36 -0.92 -15.85 -1.10
N LYS A 37 0.13 -16.61 -0.77
CA LYS A 37 1.39 -16.07 -0.27
C LYS A 37 2.07 -15.17 -1.30
N ASP A 38 2.15 -15.60 -2.56
CA ASP A 38 2.71 -14.79 -3.64
C ASP A 38 1.91 -13.49 -3.83
N ALA A 39 0.57 -13.56 -3.77
CA ALA A 39 -0.30 -12.40 -3.89
C ALA A 39 -0.15 -11.43 -2.70
N GLU A 40 -0.03 -11.93 -1.47
CA GLU A 40 0.24 -11.11 -0.28
C GLU A 40 1.60 -10.40 -0.38
N ASP A 41 2.62 -11.07 -0.89
CA ASP A 41 3.95 -10.49 -1.13
C ASP A 41 3.90 -9.37 -2.18
N ASP A 42 3.15 -9.55 -3.27
CA ASP A 42 3.00 -8.53 -4.30
C ASP A 42 2.19 -7.32 -3.81
N VAL A 43 1.12 -7.55 -3.05
CA VAL A 43 0.39 -6.48 -2.36
C VAL A 43 1.31 -5.70 -1.43
N GLN A 44 2.19 -6.38 -0.69
CA GLN A 44 3.14 -5.73 0.20
C GLN A 44 4.17 -4.88 -0.58
N LYS A 45 4.72 -5.39 -1.68
CA LYS A 45 5.64 -4.63 -2.55
C LYS A 45 4.98 -3.35 -3.08
N LEU A 46 3.76 -3.44 -3.60
CA LEU A 46 3.00 -2.28 -4.10
C LEU A 46 2.70 -1.27 -2.99
N THR A 47 2.34 -1.75 -1.80
CA THR A 47 2.12 -0.90 -0.62
C THR A 47 3.37 -0.10 -0.27
N ASP A 48 4.52 -0.76 -0.25
CA ASP A 48 5.80 -0.14 0.12
C ASP A 48 6.28 0.85 -0.95
N GLU A 49 6.11 0.52 -2.23
CA GLU A 49 6.43 1.40 -3.35
C GLU A 49 5.63 2.70 -3.27
N HIS A 50 4.30 2.63 -3.14
CA HIS A 50 3.46 3.82 -3.09
C HIS A 50 3.64 4.62 -1.80
N THR A 51 3.97 3.96 -0.68
CA THR A 51 4.31 4.66 0.57
C THR A 51 5.58 5.49 0.40
N LYS A 52 6.62 4.92 -0.23
CA LYS A 52 7.86 5.65 -0.53
C LYS A 52 7.61 6.82 -1.49
N LEU A 53 6.81 6.60 -2.54
CA LEU A 53 6.45 7.66 -3.48
C LEU A 53 5.79 8.85 -2.79
N ILE A 54 4.86 8.59 -1.86
CA ILE A 54 4.23 9.66 -1.06
C ILE A 54 5.29 10.41 -0.23
N ASP A 55 6.19 9.69 0.42
CA ASP A 55 7.26 10.30 1.21
C ASP A 55 8.18 11.19 0.37
N ASP A 56 8.57 10.73 -0.82
CA ASP A 56 9.41 11.49 -1.74
C ASP A 56 8.70 12.75 -2.26
N ILE A 57 7.42 12.65 -2.62
CA ILE A 57 6.61 13.79 -3.06
C ILE A 57 6.48 14.83 -1.95
N LEU A 58 6.20 14.40 -0.72
CA LEU A 58 6.09 15.30 0.42
C LEU A 58 7.41 16.01 0.69
N LYS A 59 8.52 15.26 0.68
CA LYS A 59 9.86 15.81 0.88
C LYS A 59 10.21 16.83 -0.19
N HIS A 60 9.98 16.51 -1.46
CA HIS A 60 10.20 17.43 -2.57
C HIS A 60 9.39 18.71 -2.38
N LYS A 61 8.11 18.59 -2.02
CA LYS A 61 7.26 19.77 -1.82
C LYS A 61 7.67 20.60 -0.61
N GLU A 62 8.13 19.97 0.47
CA GLU A 62 8.67 20.67 1.63
C GLU A 62 9.95 21.45 1.28
N THR A 63 10.86 20.87 0.49
CA THR A 63 12.06 21.57 0.00
C THR A 63 11.69 22.76 -0.90
N GLU A 64 10.80 22.57 -1.87
CA GLU A 64 10.33 23.63 -2.78
C GLU A 64 9.73 24.83 -2.02
N ILE A 65 9.01 24.57 -0.92
CA ILE A 65 8.43 25.63 -0.08
C ILE A 65 9.51 26.36 0.75
N MET A 66 10.59 25.67 1.14
CA MET A 66 11.67 26.25 1.95
C MET A 66 12.71 27.03 1.13
N GLU A 67 12.78 26.82 -0.18
CA GLU A 67 13.71 27.52 -1.09
C GLU A 67 13.17 28.88 -1.61
N VAL A 68 12.02 29.34 -1.10
CA VAL A 68 11.42 30.66 -1.43
C VAL A 68 11.75 31.72 -0.38
#